data_AF-A0A9J7LAB6-F1
#
_entry.id   AF-A0A9J7LAB6-F1
#
_cell.length_a   1.000
_cell.length_b   1.000
_cell.length_c   1.000
_cell.angle_alpha   90.00
_cell.angle_beta   90.00
_cell.angle_gamma   90.00
#
_symmetry.space_group_name_H-M   'P 1'
#
loop_
_entity.id
_entity.type
_entity.pdbx_description
1 polymer ?
#
loop_
_entity_poly.entity_id
_entity_poly.type
_entity_poly.pdbx_seq_one_letter_code
_entity_poly.pdbx_strand_id
1 'polypeptide(L)'
;MPFSPRLESYSCKMAGNDKRLFKLLSQEGGGGPNELQALSPPQTMSVSPSRAYSRSTSDEGEGPLCDTCSRKTIFYLIGTLNTSFAPDYDFSDAKSHEFSREPSLQWVTNTIDTQLSMGLGDKYTVLRPQLWATIDKEITLADCDIYSYNPDLTSDPYGEEGCVWSFNFFFYNKKLKRIVFFTCRAASLSAQPSVTDSGLGHDLSFDEGDEEDMMECRGGSQEVERWSPENDMD
;
A
#
# COMPACT_ATOMS: atom_id res chain seq x y z
N MET A 1 -6.87 11.16 -17.36
CA MET A 1 -7.28 10.08 -16.42
C MET A 1 -7.23 10.66 -15.02
N PRO A 2 -8.30 10.57 -14.22
CA PRO A 2 -8.22 10.91 -12.80
C PRO A 2 -7.21 9.98 -12.12
N PHE A 3 -6.27 10.56 -11.36
CA PHE A 3 -5.36 9.83 -10.50
C PHE A 3 -5.27 10.54 -9.15
N SER A 4 -5.05 9.76 -8.09
CA SER A 4 -5.13 10.22 -6.70
C SER A 4 -3.86 9.80 -5.94
N PRO A 5 -2.76 10.58 -6.04
CA PRO A 5 -1.54 10.29 -5.30
C PRO A 5 -1.68 10.74 -3.85
N ARG A 6 -1.18 9.94 -2.91
CA ARG A 6 -1.08 10.27 -1.49
C ARG A 6 0.29 9.88 -0.96
N LEU A 7 0.92 10.79 -0.23
CA LEU A 7 2.20 10.60 0.41
C LEU A 7 2.04 10.91 1.90
N GLU A 8 2.28 9.91 2.74
CA GLU A 8 2.00 9.96 4.17
C GLU A 8 3.19 9.42 4.97
N SER A 9 3.51 10.05 6.10
CA SER A 9 4.63 9.67 6.96
C SER A 9 4.11 9.11 8.29
N TYR A 10 4.59 7.93 8.67
CA TYR A 10 4.13 7.17 9.85
C TYR A 10 5.30 6.78 10.74
N SER A 11 5.15 6.97 12.06
CA SER A 11 6.12 6.55 13.06
C SER A 11 5.81 5.14 13.59
N CYS A 12 6.73 4.19 13.41
CA CYS A 12 6.64 2.79 13.86
C CYS A 12 6.97 2.62 15.36
N LYS A 13 6.30 3.37 16.24
CA LYS A 13 6.44 3.22 17.70
C LYS A 13 5.33 2.31 18.19
N MET A 14 5.69 1.14 18.73
CA MET A 14 4.73 0.27 19.42
C MET A 14 4.33 0.92 20.76
N ALA A 15 3.22 1.64 20.77
CA ALA A 15 2.57 2.12 21.98
C ALA A 15 1.68 1.01 22.58
N GLY A 16 1.13 1.23 23.78
CA GLY A 16 0.54 0.17 24.63
C GLY A 16 -0.43 -0.78 23.92
N ASN A 17 -1.31 -0.26 23.07
CA ASN A 17 -2.30 -1.08 22.35
C ASN A 17 -1.65 -1.92 21.23
N ASP A 18 -0.64 -1.39 20.54
CA ASP A 18 0.10 -2.08 19.48
C ASP A 18 0.80 -3.33 20.01
N LYS A 19 1.28 -3.30 21.27
CA LYS A 19 1.88 -4.48 21.90
C LYS A 19 0.87 -5.62 22.10
N ARG A 20 -0.41 -5.32 22.29
CA ARG A 20 -1.47 -6.33 22.42
C ARG A 20 -1.84 -6.88 21.05
N LEU A 21 -2.07 -6.00 20.07
CA LEU A 21 -2.37 -6.37 18.69
C LEU A 21 -1.25 -7.24 18.08
N PHE A 22 0.01 -6.83 18.28
CA PHE A 22 1.15 -7.58 17.80
C PHE A 22 1.24 -8.99 18.40
N LYS A 23 0.87 -9.15 19.69
CA LYS A 23 0.84 -10.47 20.34
C LYS A 23 -0.23 -11.37 19.75
N LEU A 24 -1.43 -10.84 19.50
CA LEU A 24 -2.53 -11.60 18.87
C LEU A 24 -2.10 -12.11 17.49
N LEU A 25 -1.55 -11.21 16.65
CA LEU A 25 -1.06 -11.58 15.31
C LEU A 25 0.09 -12.60 15.35
N SER A 26 0.97 -12.51 16.36
CA SER A 26 2.05 -13.48 16.56
C SER A 26 1.57 -14.83 17.09
N GLN A 27 0.46 -14.85 17.83
CA GLN A 27 -0.09 -16.04 18.44
C GLN A 27 -0.83 -16.92 17.42
N GLU A 28 -1.48 -16.29 16.44
CA GLU A 28 -2.11 -16.98 15.31
C GLU A 28 -1.08 -17.65 14.38
N GLY A 29 0.10 -17.03 14.24
CA GLY A 29 1.21 -17.53 13.41
C GLY A 29 2.24 -18.42 14.12
N GLY A 30 2.05 -18.74 15.41
CA GLY A 30 2.86 -19.74 16.12
C GLY A 30 4.32 -19.39 16.45
N GLY A 31 4.78 -18.13 16.35
CA GLY A 31 6.18 -17.83 16.65
C GLY A 31 6.56 -16.39 16.98
N GLY A 32 7.87 -16.13 17.02
CA GLY A 32 8.46 -14.93 17.63
C GLY A 32 8.44 -13.64 16.77
N PRO A 33 8.74 -12.46 17.35
CA PRO A 33 8.67 -11.17 16.66
C PRO A 33 9.64 -11.01 15.48
N ASN A 34 10.78 -11.68 15.55
CA ASN A 34 11.84 -11.64 14.55
C ASN A 34 11.77 -12.83 13.58
N GLU A 35 10.73 -13.66 13.68
CA GLU A 35 10.53 -14.74 12.73
C GLU A 35 10.29 -14.17 11.35
N LEU A 36 10.94 -14.80 10.37
CA LEU A 36 10.93 -14.39 8.98
C LEU A 36 9.74 -15.06 8.29
N GLN A 37 8.91 -14.26 7.63
CA GLN A 37 7.79 -14.70 6.80
C GLN A 37 8.15 -14.49 5.34
N ALA A 38 7.80 -15.45 4.49
CA ALA A 38 7.96 -15.34 3.06
C ALA A 38 7.00 -14.28 2.49
N LEU A 39 7.54 -13.46 1.60
CA LEU A 39 6.83 -12.45 0.81
C LEU A 39 6.42 -13.01 -0.55
N SER A 40 5.51 -12.34 -1.26
CA SER A 40 5.31 -12.60 -2.68
C SER A 40 6.53 -12.17 -3.49
N PRO A 41 6.84 -12.88 -4.59
CA PRO A 41 7.81 -12.40 -5.56
C PRO A 41 7.42 -11.00 -6.07
N PRO A 42 8.39 -10.11 -6.34
CA PRO A 42 8.11 -8.84 -7.00
C PRO A 42 7.34 -9.08 -8.30
N GLN A 43 6.32 -8.27 -8.59
CA GLN A 43 5.46 -8.44 -9.78
C GLN A 43 6.21 -8.34 -11.14
N THR A 44 7.52 -8.09 -11.13
CA THR A 44 8.38 -8.14 -12.33
C THR A 44 8.90 -9.52 -12.66
N MET A 45 8.86 -10.46 -11.71
CA MET A 45 9.30 -11.85 -11.89
C MET A 45 8.19 -12.74 -12.48
N SER A 46 6.99 -12.22 -12.70
CA SER A 46 5.85 -12.92 -13.29
C SER A 46 5.73 -12.74 -14.81
N VAL A 47 6.83 -12.44 -15.51
CA VAL A 47 6.88 -12.73 -16.95
C VAL A 47 6.89 -14.24 -17.14
N SER A 48 5.78 -14.80 -17.63
CA SER A 48 5.58 -16.21 -17.94
C SER A 48 6.86 -16.89 -18.47
N PRO A 49 7.28 -18.06 -17.96
CA PRO A 49 8.36 -18.81 -18.59
C PRO A 49 7.80 -19.40 -19.89
N SER A 50 7.94 -18.63 -20.96
CA SER A 50 7.76 -19.13 -22.32
C SER A 50 8.84 -20.17 -22.55
N ARG A 51 8.44 -21.45 -22.51
CA ARG A 51 9.16 -22.66 -22.96
C ARG A 51 10.55 -22.39 -23.56
N ALA A 52 11.59 -22.50 -22.73
CA ALA A 52 12.92 -22.86 -23.19
C ALA A 52 13.19 -24.31 -22.78
N TYR A 53 12.80 -25.25 -23.63
CA TYR A 53 13.37 -26.59 -23.58
C TYR A 53 14.84 -26.48 -23.99
N SER A 54 15.77 -26.58 -23.04
CA SER A 54 17.17 -26.94 -23.31
C SER A 54 17.84 -27.57 -22.09
N ARG A 55 17.78 -28.91 -22.07
CA ARG A 55 18.85 -29.87 -21.75
C ARG A 55 19.76 -29.61 -20.54
N SER A 56 19.46 -30.35 -19.47
CA SER A 56 20.38 -31.06 -18.57
C SER A 56 21.76 -30.45 -18.28
N THR A 57 21.88 -29.82 -17.11
CA THR A 57 23.02 -30.01 -16.21
C THR A 57 22.51 -29.90 -14.79
N SER A 58 22.80 -30.90 -13.96
CA SER A 58 22.59 -30.88 -12.52
C SER A 58 23.36 -29.71 -11.90
N ASP A 59 22.66 -28.75 -11.33
CA ASP A 59 23.21 -27.76 -10.40
C ASP A 59 22.13 -27.48 -9.34
N GLU A 60 22.39 -27.91 -8.11
CA GLU A 60 21.55 -27.62 -6.94
C GLU A 60 21.75 -26.17 -6.50
N GLY A 61 21.12 -25.22 -7.18
CA GLY A 61 21.25 -23.79 -6.88
C GLY A 61 19.92 -23.06 -6.99
N GLU A 62 19.27 -22.87 -5.83
CA GLU A 62 18.19 -21.90 -5.54
C GLU A 62 17.08 -21.75 -6.59
N GLY A 63 15.93 -22.38 -6.32
CA GLY A 63 14.65 -21.85 -6.82
C GLY A 63 14.47 -20.38 -6.41
N PRO A 64 13.60 -19.60 -7.08
CA PRO A 64 13.46 -18.17 -6.80
C PRO A 64 13.19 -17.99 -5.30
N LEU A 65 14.17 -17.41 -4.62
CA LEU A 65 14.10 -17.18 -3.19
C LEU A 65 12.96 -16.20 -2.96
N CYS A 66 11.86 -16.66 -2.37
CA CYS A 66 10.88 -15.74 -1.83
C CYS A 66 11.62 -14.90 -0.78
N ASP A 67 11.76 -13.60 -1.03
CA ASP A 67 12.31 -12.68 -0.05
C ASP A 67 11.57 -12.85 1.27
N THR A 68 12.30 -12.76 2.37
CA THR A 68 11.71 -12.89 3.69
C THR A 68 11.77 -11.57 4.44
N CYS A 69 10.75 -11.29 5.26
CA CYS A 69 10.79 -10.16 6.16
C CYS A 69 10.28 -10.54 7.55
N SER A 70 10.68 -9.78 8.57
CA SER A 70 10.23 -10.06 9.93
C SER A 70 8.72 -9.85 10.08
N ARG A 71 8.06 -10.70 10.88
CA ARG A 71 6.65 -10.52 11.28
C ARG A 71 6.37 -9.13 11.84
N LYS A 72 7.35 -8.55 12.55
CA LYS A 72 7.32 -7.17 13.03
C LYS A 72 7.19 -6.14 11.92
N THR A 73 7.87 -6.36 10.79
CA THR A 73 7.76 -5.48 9.62
C THR A 73 6.36 -5.61 9.02
N ILE A 74 5.86 -6.82 8.78
CA ILE A 74 4.49 -7.04 8.31
C ILE A 74 3.46 -6.32 9.18
N PHE A 75 3.57 -6.43 10.51
CA PHE A 75 2.68 -5.70 11.42
C PHE A 75 2.71 -4.19 11.21
N TYR A 76 3.90 -3.60 10.97
CA TYR A 76 3.99 -2.17 10.69
C TYR A 76 3.39 -1.80 9.32
N LEU A 77 3.56 -2.65 8.29
CA LEU A 77 2.97 -2.43 6.98
C LEU A 77 1.43 -2.48 7.04
N ILE A 78 0.88 -3.51 7.69
CA ILE A 78 -0.58 -3.65 7.91
C ILE A 78 -1.12 -2.47 8.73
N GLY A 79 -0.45 -2.10 9.81
CA GLY A 79 -0.84 -0.94 10.62
C GLY A 79 -0.84 0.37 9.83
N THR A 80 0.09 0.52 8.88
CA THR A 80 0.16 1.67 7.97
C THR A 80 -1.04 1.68 7.02
N LEU A 81 -1.38 0.55 6.42
CA LEU A 81 -2.58 0.41 5.55
C LEU A 81 -3.86 0.75 6.30
N ASN A 82 -4.09 0.12 7.46
CA ASN A 82 -5.26 0.37 8.31
C ASN A 82 -5.41 1.85 8.68
N THR A 83 -4.30 2.56 8.87
CA THR A 83 -4.37 3.99 9.21
C THR A 83 -4.62 4.86 7.97
N SER A 84 -4.01 4.55 6.82
CA SER A 84 -4.15 5.34 5.58
C SER A 84 -5.54 5.22 4.94
N PHE A 85 -6.18 4.07 5.10
CA PHE A 85 -7.44 3.73 4.44
C PHE A 85 -8.64 3.61 5.40
N ALA A 86 -8.46 3.87 6.70
CA ALA A 86 -9.59 3.96 7.62
C ALA A 86 -10.51 5.15 7.26
N PRO A 87 -11.83 5.00 7.45
CA PRO A 87 -12.56 3.82 7.95
C PRO A 87 -12.98 2.84 6.85
N ASP A 88 -12.66 3.12 5.59
CA ASP A 88 -13.25 2.46 4.43
C ASP A 88 -12.76 1.01 4.24
N TYR A 89 -11.56 0.69 4.70
CA TYR A 89 -10.95 -0.64 4.54
C TYR A 89 -10.30 -1.15 5.83
N ASP A 90 -10.42 -2.46 6.05
CA ASP A 90 -9.73 -3.20 7.12
C ASP A 90 -8.79 -4.25 6.54
N PHE A 91 -7.51 -4.13 6.88
CA PHE A 91 -6.40 -4.99 6.47
C PHE A 91 -5.89 -5.86 7.63
N SER A 92 -6.62 -5.95 8.75
CA SER A 92 -6.20 -6.71 9.93
C SER A 92 -5.89 -8.18 9.64
N ASP A 93 -6.54 -8.76 8.62
CA ASP A 93 -6.35 -10.14 8.19
C ASP A 93 -5.29 -10.31 7.09
N ALA A 94 -4.71 -9.22 6.56
CA ALA A 94 -3.74 -9.26 5.48
C ALA A 94 -2.53 -10.12 5.83
N LYS A 95 -2.04 -10.91 4.87
CA LYS A 95 -0.99 -11.91 5.07
C LYS A 95 0.30 -11.50 4.38
N SER A 96 1.41 -12.11 4.80
CA SER A 96 2.75 -11.75 4.29
C SER A 96 2.92 -11.95 2.78
N HIS A 97 2.16 -12.86 2.17
CA HIS A 97 2.22 -13.11 0.72
C HIS A 97 1.54 -12.02 -0.11
N GLU A 98 0.76 -11.12 0.49
CA GLU A 98 0.22 -9.93 -0.19
C GLU A 98 1.23 -8.77 -0.23
N PHE A 99 2.41 -8.96 0.37
CA PHE A 99 3.49 -7.99 0.35
C PHE A 99 4.69 -8.53 -0.42
N SER A 100 5.37 -7.65 -1.16
CA SER A 100 6.63 -7.97 -1.83
C SER A 100 7.73 -7.01 -1.39
N ARG A 101 8.99 -7.47 -1.39
CA ARG A 101 10.14 -6.59 -1.18
C ARG A 101 10.66 -6.15 -2.54
N GLU A 102 10.84 -4.85 -2.71
CA GLU A 102 11.28 -4.31 -3.98
C GLU A 102 12.80 -4.42 -4.18
N PRO A 103 13.26 -4.68 -5.42
CA PRO A 103 14.64 -5.06 -5.68
C PRO A 103 15.62 -3.90 -5.51
N SER A 104 15.20 -2.67 -5.78
CA SER A 104 16.03 -1.48 -5.60
C SER A 104 15.22 -0.18 -5.61
N LEU A 105 15.76 0.87 -4.98
CA LEU A 105 15.21 2.22 -5.05
C LEU A 105 15.07 2.71 -6.50
N GLN A 106 16.08 2.48 -7.34
CA GLN A 106 16.07 2.90 -8.74
C GLN A 106 14.88 2.30 -9.50
N TRP A 107 14.58 1.02 -9.25
CA TRP A 107 13.45 0.35 -9.86
C TRP A 107 12.13 1.03 -9.45
N VAL A 108 11.93 1.23 -8.15
CA VAL A 108 10.71 1.87 -7.62
C VAL A 108 10.56 3.28 -8.15
N THR A 109 11.64 4.06 -8.16
CA THR A 109 11.65 5.42 -8.74
C THR A 109 11.26 5.40 -10.21
N ASN A 110 11.82 4.50 -11.02
CA ASN A 110 11.47 4.40 -12.44
C ASN A 110 10.00 4.01 -12.65
N THR A 111 9.46 3.09 -11.83
CA THR A 111 8.06 2.68 -11.89
C THR A 111 7.13 3.84 -11.57
N ILE A 112 7.39 4.55 -10.48
CA ILE A 112 6.61 5.73 -10.07
C ILE A 112 6.74 6.84 -11.11
N ASP A 113 7.96 7.12 -11.59
CA ASP A 113 8.21 8.13 -12.62
C ASP A 113 7.40 7.83 -13.89
N THR A 114 7.38 6.56 -14.32
CA THR A 114 6.61 6.12 -15.50
C THR A 114 5.12 6.33 -15.28
N GLN A 115 4.56 5.83 -14.18
CA GLN A 115 3.12 5.93 -13.92
C GLN A 115 2.65 7.37 -13.71
N LEU A 116 3.40 8.18 -12.96
CA LEU A 116 3.07 9.58 -12.74
C LEU A 116 3.24 10.42 -14.01
N SER A 117 4.26 10.16 -14.83
CA SER A 117 4.43 10.86 -16.11
C SER A 117 3.27 10.61 -17.08
N MET A 118 2.66 9.41 -17.05
CA MET A 118 1.46 9.11 -17.84
C MET A 118 0.23 9.93 -17.40
N GLY A 119 0.12 10.26 -16.11
CA GLY A 119 -1.01 11.03 -15.56
C GLY A 119 -0.82 12.54 -15.61
N LEU A 120 0.38 13.02 -15.26
CA LEU A 120 0.72 14.44 -15.10
C LEU A 120 1.39 15.08 -16.32
N GLY A 121 1.94 14.27 -17.23
CA GLY A 121 2.71 14.75 -18.38
C GLY A 121 3.88 15.65 -17.97
N ASP A 122 4.06 16.75 -18.69
CA ASP A 122 5.17 17.71 -18.49
C ASP A 122 5.21 18.34 -17.09
N LYS A 123 4.06 18.40 -16.40
CA LYS A 123 4.01 18.90 -15.01
C LYS A 123 4.84 18.03 -14.07
N TYR A 124 4.90 16.72 -14.35
CA TYR A 124 5.70 15.81 -13.54
C TYR A 124 7.19 16.11 -13.65
N THR A 125 7.68 16.50 -14.82
CA THR A 125 9.09 16.82 -15.03
C THR A 125 9.57 17.94 -14.10
N VAL A 126 8.70 18.92 -13.83
CA VAL A 126 8.98 20.03 -12.92
C VAL A 126 8.86 19.60 -11.45
N LEU A 127 7.85 18.79 -11.12
CA LEU A 127 7.57 18.33 -9.74
C LEU A 127 8.56 17.26 -9.26
N ARG A 128 9.05 16.41 -10.16
CA ARG A 128 9.86 15.23 -9.85
C ARG A 128 11.06 15.52 -8.94
N PRO A 129 11.91 16.53 -9.19
CA PRO A 129 13.04 16.81 -8.32
C PRO A 129 12.61 17.19 -6.90
N GLN A 130 11.54 17.99 -6.77
CA GLN A 130 11.01 18.41 -5.47
C GLN A 130 10.41 17.24 -4.71
N LEU A 131 9.62 16.39 -5.38
CA LEU A 131 9.04 15.19 -4.81
C LEU A 131 10.11 14.28 -4.19
N TRP A 132 11.11 13.91 -4.99
CA TRP A 132 12.16 12.99 -4.53
C TRP A 132 13.08 13.61 -3.48
N ALA A 133 13.37 14.91 -3.56
CA ALA A 133 14.13 15.61 -2.53
C ALA A 133 13.38 15.67 -1.19
N THR A 134 12.06 15.91 -1.20
CA THR A 134 11.23 15.93 0.01
C THR A 134 11.15 14.54 0.64
N ILE A 135 10.93 13.48 -0.15
CA ILE A 135 10.92 12.11 0.37
C ILE A 135 12.30 11.76 0.97
N ASP A 136 13.39 12.05 0.26
CA ASP A 136 14.73 11.74 0.76
C ASP A 136 15.07 12.49 2.05
N LYS A 137 14.66 13.76 2.15
CA LYS A 137 14.81 14.54 3.39
C LYS A 137 14.05 13.94 4.57
N GLU A 138 12.85 13.41 4.34
CA GLU A 138 11.97 12.88 5.39
C GLU A 138 12.42 11.50 5.89
N ILE A 139 12.86 10.62 5.00
CA ILE A 139 13.12 9.20 5.33
C ILE A 139 14.54 8.72 5.07
N THR A 140 15.36 9.49 4.35
CA THR A 140 16.69 9.11 3.84
C THR A 140 16.63 7.78 3.07
N LEU A 141 16.32 7.89 1.78
CA LEU A 141 15.95 6.77 0.90
C LEU A 141 17.04 5.71 0.77
N ALA A 142 18.31 6.10 0.92
CA ALA A 142 19.45 5.18 0.85
C ALA A 142 19.47 4.14 1.97
N ASP A 143 18.81 4.42 3.11
CA ASP A 143 18.73 3.54 4.28
C ASP A 143 17.38 2.80 4.38
N CYS A 144 16.54 2.87 3.35
CA CYS A 144 15.21 2.27 3.35
C CYS A 144 15.22 0.84 2.79
N ASP A 145 14.47 -0.04 3.45
CA ASP A 145 13.90 -1.23 2.82
C ASP A 145 12.57 -0.83 2.17
N ILE A 146 12.37 -1.21 0.91
CA ILE A 146 11.16 -0.85 0.16
C ILE A 146 10.27 -2.07 -0.01
N TYR A 147 8.98 -1.90 0.28
CA TYR A 147 7.97 -2.94 0.13
C TYR A 147 6.83 -2.44 -0.76
N SER A 148 6.10 -3.37 -1.37
CA SER A 148 4.82 -3.11 -2.02
C SER A 148 3.70 -3.94 -1.41
N TYR A 149 2.48 -3.39 -1.42
CA TYR A 149 1.25 -4.14 -1.12
C TYR A 149 0.53 -4.45 -2.44
N ASN A 150 0.38 -5.75 -2.69
CA ASN A 150 -0.15 -6.37 -3.89
C ASN A 150 -1.36 -7.21 -3.46
N PRO A 151 -2.53 -6.58 -3.24
CA PRO A 151 -3.71 -7.29 -2.76
C PRO A 151 -4.17 -8.35 -3.75
N ASP A 152 -4.74 -9.42 -3.21
CA ASP A 152 -5.57 -10.31 -4.02
C ASP A 152 -6.83 -9.56 -4.49
N LEU A 153 -7.46 -10.00 -5.59
CA LEU A 153 -8.63 -9.36 -6.19
C LEU A 153 -9.79 -9.12 -5.19
N THR A 154 -9.87 -9.91 -4.12
CA THR A 154 -10.89 -9.78 -3.06
C THR A 154 -10.52 -8.78 -1.96
N SER A 155 -9.24 -8.46 -1.81
CA SER A 155 -8.67 -7.61 -0.76
C SER A 155 -8.19 -6.25 -1.30
N ASP A 156 -8.42 -5.98 -2.58
CA ASP A 156 -7.94 -4.77 -3.25
C ASP A 156 -8.84 -3.57 -2.92
N PRO A 157 -8.32 -2.54 -2.22
CA PRO A 157 -9.07 -1.31 -1.99
C PRO A 157 -9.37 -0.55 -3.29
N TYR A 158 -8.77 -0.95 -4.40
CA TYR A 158 -8.98 -0.39 -5.72
C TYR A 158 -9.76 -1.33 -6.65
N GLY A 159 -10.31 -2.43 -6.14
CA GLY A 159 -11.05 -3.44 -6.91
C GLY A 159 -12.36 -2.96 -7.54
N GLU A 160 -12.74 -1.69 -7.33
CA GLU A 160 -13.85 -1.06 -8.05
C GLU A 160 -13.60 -0.99 -9.57
N GLU A 161 -14.68 -1.11 -10.35
CA GLU A 161 -14.64 -1.02 -11.80
C GLU A 161 -13.92 0.26 -12.25
N GLY A 162 -12.88 0.10 -13.06
CA GLY A 162 -12.19 1.21 -13.72
C GLY A 162 -10.79 1.57 -13.21
N CYS A 163 -10.24 0.91 -12.18
CA CYS A 163 -8.82 1.07 -11.86
C CYS A 163 -7.96 0.62 -13.07
N VAL A 164 -7.14 1.52 -13.61
CA VAL A 164 -6.23 1.23 -14.73
C VAL A 164 -4.90 0.72 -14.20
N TRP A 165 -4.40 1.38 -13.17
CA TRP A 165 -3.22 0.99 -12.43
C TRP A 165 -3.28 1.58 -11.03
N SER A 166 -2.63 0.90 -10.10
CA SER A 166 -2.38 1.38 -8.75
C SER A 166 -1.00 0.95 -8.30
N PHE A 167 -0.46 1.64 -7.30
CA PHE A 167 0.72 1.21 -6.57
C PHE A 167 0.61 1.59 -5.11
N ASN A 168 1.20 0.78 -4.24
CA ASN A 168 1.21 0.97 -2.79
C ASN A 168 2.63 0.68 -2.29
N PHE A 169 3.51 1.68 -2.26
CA PHE A 169 4.90 1.52 -1.84
C PHE A 169 5.13 2.01 -0.41
N PHE A 170 5.93 1.25 0.34
CA PHE A 170 6.35 1.57 1.70
C PHE A 170 7.86 1.73 1.73
N PHE A 171 8.33 2.94 2.06
CA PHE A 171 9.74 3.21 2.31
C PHE A 171 10.00 3.11 3.81
N TYR A 172 10.54 1.97 4.27
CA TYR A 172 10.74 1.69 5.68
C TYR A 172 12.19 1.93 6.10
N ASN A 173 12.43 2.97 6.89
CA ASN A 173 13.72 3.19 7.53
C ASN A 173 13.71 2.66 8.98
N LYS A 174 14.38 1.51 9.18
CA LYS A 174 14.49 0.84 10.48
C LYS A 174 15.23 1.67 11.54
N LYS A 175 16.18 2.53 11.14
CA LYS A 175 16.95 3.39 12.06
C LYS A 175 16.07 4.51 12.60
N LEU A 176 15.29 5.14 11.73
CA LEU A 176 14.34 6.19 12.09
C LEU A 176 13.05 5.63 12.71
N LYS A 177 12.78 4.32 12.55
CA LYS A 177 11.51 3.66 12.90
C LYS A 177 10.34 4.40 12.27
N ARG A 178 10.45 4.70 10.98
CA ARG A 178 9.49 5.49 10.23
C ARG A 178 9.20 4.80 8.89
N ILE A 179 7.97 4.89 8.43
CA ILE A 179 7.51 4.46 7.11
C ILE A 179 6.98 5.68 6.39
N VAL A 180 7.48 5.94 5.19
CA VAL A 180 6.76 6.80 4.23
C VAL A 180 5.94 5.88 3.34
N PHE A 181 4.63 6.07 3.34
CA PHE A 181 3.70 5.36 2.48
C PHE A 181 3.35 6.22 1.27
N PHE A 182 3.63 5.70 0.08
CA PHE A 182 3.30 6.35 -1.18
C PHE A 182 2.34 5.45 -1.95
N THR A 183 1.09 5.90 -2.04
CA THR A 183 0.05 5.22 -2.79
C THR A 183 -0.51 6.11 -3.88
N CYS A 184 -0.87 5.52 -5.01
CA CYS A 184 -1.60 6.21 -6.06
C CYS A 184 -2.47 5.21 -6.82
N ARG A 185 -3.67 5.64 -7.16
CA ARG A 185 -4.58 4.97 -8.10
C ARG A 185 -4.83 5.87 -9.29
N ALA A 186 -4.87 5.31 -10.49
CA ALA A 186 -5.45 5.93 -11.66
C ALA A 186 -6.69 5.16 -12.10
N ALA A 187 -7.76 5.89 -12.39
CA ALA A 187 -9.00 5.31 -12.87
C ALA A 187 -9.31 5.76 -14.31
N SER A 188 -10.01 4.91 -15.04
CA SER A 188 -10.53 5.20 -16.36
C SER A 188 -11.78 6.07 -16.24
N LEU A 189 -11.86 7.12 -17.07
CA LEU A 189 -13.06 7.96 -17.18
C LEU A 189 -14.27 7.19 -17.72
N SER A 190 -14.03 6.09 -18.43
CA SER A 190 -15.06 5.24 -19.03
C SER A 190 -15.89 4.45 -18.01
N ALA A 191 -15.36 4.29 -16.79
CA ALA A 191 -15.96 3.52 -15.72
C ALA A 191 -16.72 4.38 -14.70
N GLN A 192 -16.89 5.69 -14.98
CA GLN A 192 -17.79 6.51 -14.19
C GLN A 192 -19.19 5.90 -14.32
N PRO A 193 -19.88 5.56 -13.20
CA PRO A 193 -21.29 5.26 -13.27
C PRO A 193 -21.96 6.52 -13.82
N SER A 194 -22.53 6.40 -15.02
CA SER A 194 -23.29 7.48 -15.62
C SER A 194 -24.45 7.79 -14.68
N VAL A 195 -24.35 8.88 -13.92
CA VAL A 195 -25.49 9.49 -13.24
C VAL A 195 -26.31 10.18 -14.35
N THR A 196 -26.88 9.38 -15.26
CA THR A 196 -27.98 9.85 -16.09
C THR A 196 -29.19 9.87 -15.18
N ASP A 197 -29.41 11.04 -14.60
CA ASP A 197 -30.75 11.56 -14.31
C ASP A 197 -31.71 11.08 -15.40
N SER A 198 -32.54 10.12 -15.02
CA SER A 198 -33.68 9.66 -15.82
C SER A 198 -34.80 9.49 -14.81
N GLY A 199 -35.36 10.62 -14.41
CA GLY A 199 -36.57 10.67 -13.62
C GLY A 199 -37.70 9.88 -14.27
N LEU A 200 -38.12 8.80 -13.62
CA LEU A 200 -39.48 8.29 -13.64
C LEU A 200 -39.74 7.65 -12.27
N GLY A 201 -40.70 8.23 -11.55
CA GLY A 201 -40.92 7.95 -10.14
C GLY A 201 -41.53 6.60 -9.82
N HIS A 202 -41.37 6.21 -8.56
CA HIS A 202 -42.41 5.52 -7.83
C HIS A 202 -42.38 6.00 -6.37
N ASP A 203 -43.51 6.58 -5.99
CA ASP A 203 -43.95 6.93 -4.65
C ASP A 203 -43.92 5.72 -3.71
N LEU A 204 -43.93 6.00 -2.40
CA LEU A 204 -44.44 5.21 -1.26
C LEU A 204 -43.49 5.11 -0.05
N SER A 205 -43.69 6.11 0.83
CA SER A 205 -43.94 6.00 2.29
C SER A 205 -42.92 5.31 3.21
N PHE A 206 -42.21 6.17 3.94
CA PHE A 206 -41.93 6.19 5.39
C PHE A 206 -42.52 5.06 6.26
N ASP A 207 -41.66 4.34 6.98
CA ASP A 207 -41.94 3.80 8.32
C ASP A 207 -40.65 3.71 9.14
N GLU A 208 -40.72 4.20 10.37
CA GLU A 208 -39.65 4.28 11.39
C GLU A 208 -39.34 2.89 11.99
N GLY A 209 -38.08 2.64 12.35
CA GLY A 209 -37.71 1.46 13.14
C GLY A 209 -36.23 1.37 13.49
N ASP A 210 -35.97 1.62 14.77
CA ASP A 210 -34.92 1.04 15.63
C ASP A 210 -33.50 1.65 15.61
N GLU A 211 -33.27 2.46 16.65
CA GLU A 211 -31.97 2.86 17.16
C GLU A 211 -31.35 1.70 17.98
N GLU A 212 -30.23 1.13 17.53
CA GLU A 212 -29.37 0.28 18.37
C GLU A 212 -27.90 0.71 18.30
N ASP A 213 -27.29 0.69 19.49
CA ASP A 213 -25.99 1.19 19.89
C ASP A 213 -24.80 0.88 18.96
N MET A 214 -24.01 1.91 18.63
CA MET A 214 -22.62 1.73 18.20
C MET A 214 -21.66 2.47 19.10
N MET A 215 -21.02 1.68 19.97
CA MET A 215 -19.94 2.03 20.88
C MET A 215 -18.76 2.66 20.11
N GLU A 216 -18.46 3.93 20.40
CA GLU A 216 -17.24 4.62 19.98
C GLU A 216 -16.00 3.91 20.56
N CYS A 217 -15.39 3.02 19.78
CA CYS A 217 -14.00 2.63 20.00
C CYS A 217 -13.09 3.71 19.41
N ARG A 218 -12.77 4.73 20.24
CA ARG A 218 -11.67 5.68 19.96
C ARG A 218 -10.36 4.92 19.82
N GLY A 219 -9.99 4.63 18.57
CA GLY A 219 -8.69 4.10 18.16
C GLY A 219 -7.60 5.16 18.31
N GLY A 220 -6.45 4.74 18.85
CA GLY A 220 -5.37 5.60 19.32
C GLY A 220 -4.72 6.47 18.25
N SER A 221 -4.30 7.66 18.68
CA SER A 221 -3.61 8.64 17.86
C SER A 221 -2.28 8.11 17.34
N GLN A 222 -2.22 7.78 16.05
CA GLN A 222 -1.00 7.91 15.27
C GLN A 222 -0.99 9.34 14.73
N GLU A 223 0.09 10.08 15.00
CA GLU A 223 0.28 11.43 14.47
C GLU A 223 0.61 11.30 12.98
N VAL A 224 -0.36 11.62 12.13
CA VAL A 224 -0.26 11.58 10.67
C VAL A 224 0.03 12.99 10.19
N GLU A 225 1.25 13.23 9.70
CA GLU A 225 1.59 14.46 8.98
C GLU A 225 1.23 14.24 7.50
N ARG A 226 0.12 14.86 7.06
CA ARG A 226 -0.38 14.78 5.69
C ARG A 226 0.22 15.92 4.86
N TRP A 227 0.99 15.59 3.82
CA TRP A 227 1.51 16.59 2.89
C TRP A 227 0.42 17.02 1.90
N SER A 228 0.16 18.32 1.81
CA SER A 228 -0.74 18.93 0.82
C SER A 228 0.04 19.90 -0.08
N PRO A 229 -0.14 19.86 -1.41
CA PRO A 229 0.59 20.72 -2.35
C PRO A 229 0.24 22.22 -2.25
N GLU A 230 -0.74 22.61 -1.42
CA GLU A 230 -1.21 24.00 -1.27
C GLU A 230 -0.48 24.78 -0.16
N ASN A 231 0.40 24.14 0.62
CA ASN A 231 1.02 24.76 1.80
C ASN A 231 2.41 25.38 1.59
N ASP A 232 2.96 25.35 0.36
CA ASP A 232 4.30 25.88 0.05
C ASP A 232 4.26 26.91 -1.11
N MET A 233 3.41 27.93 -0.97
CA MET A 233 3.50 29.19 -1.73
C MET A 233 3.55 30.38 -0.77
N ASP A 234 4.69 30.55 -0.10
CA ASP A 234 5.16 31.84 0.43
C ASP A 234 6.69 31.87 0.48
#